data_AF-A0A7R9LUB5-F1
#
_entry.id   AF-A0A7R9LUB5-F1
#
_cell.length_a   1.000
_cell.length_b   1.000
_cell.length_c   1.000
_cell.angle_alpha   90.00
_cell.angle_beta   90.00
_cell.angle_gamma   90.00
#
_symmetry.space_group_name_H-M   'P 1'
#
loop_
_entity.id
_entity.type
_entity.pdbx_description
1 polymer ?
#
loop_
_entity_poly.entity_id
_entity_poly.type
_entity_poly.pdbx_seq_one_letter_code
_entity_poly.pdbx_strand_id
1 'polypeptide(L)'
;MTARRVEHEKTRKQIKEMWTRELKRMHEAVNNLRKARALYVTRQQELEKARQGLRTSESGVDWSAEKIDKKRRAEEDASVRAREAELGYKACVQEANYRASQLQKVKKDLLVRIRELLSGCEATMKTATCSYFQLCHVVSAPLPVQLQSLSESVRNYDPGSAYLEFVKRLPEPHTNQTKFTFQPHITTDHDSSESDSNGSSSPAASPPTRGPPSGLMSSGDELETDHDFNTDSGYYPSGRKPINASLSTAMTAMSKAAETHKFRKLKTPSRCRECDSYVYFQGLECLECGLGSHKKCLETLAIQCGHVKLPRRMTTFGVALNAQTNSDVPLILKKCVQEIDTRGSNIKGIYRVSGVKSRVEKLCQSFESGQDLVDLSSTPPNVIANVLKLYLRQVCVH
;
A
#
# COMPACT_ATOMS: atom_id res chain seq x y z
N MET A 1 -3.92 -19.98 -5.90
CA MET A 1 -4.34 -18.55 -5.84
C MET A 1 -4.78 -17.96 -7.18
N THR A 2 -3.96 -18.00 -8.23
CA THR A 2 -4.23 -17.32 -9.53
C THR A 2 -5.60 -17.61 -10.13
N ALA A 3 -6.04 -18.88 -10.18
CA ALA A 3 -7.36 -19.25 -10.72
C ALA A 3 -8.53 -18.59 -9.97
N ARG A 4 -8.50 -18.59 -8.62
CA ARG A 4 -9.51 -17.91 -7.78
C ARG A 4 -9.55 -16.40 -8.04
N ARG A 5 -8.38 -15.76 -8.16
CA ARG A 5 -8.27 -14.34 -8.52
C ARG A 5 -8.93 -14.03 -9.87
N VAL A 6 -8.74 -14.89 -10.89
CA VAL A 6 -9.37 -14.73 -12.21
C VAL A 6 -10.89 -14.85 -12.14
N GLU A 7 -11.42 -15.83 -11.41
CA GLU A 7 -12.88 -15.99 -11.27
C GLU A 7 -13.53 -14.84 -10.48
N HIS A 8 -12.85 -14.32 -9.46
CA HIS A 8 -13.30 -13.15 -8.71
C HIS A 8 -13.30 -11.88 -9.59
N GLU A 9 -12.26 -11.68 -10.40
CA GLU A 9 -12.17 -10.58 -11.38
C GLU A 9 -13.28 -10.68 -12.45
N LYS A 10 -13.55 -11.87 -12.97
CA LYS A 10 -14.65 -12.17 -13.91
C LYS A 10 -16.01 -11.84 -13.29
N THR A 11 -16.27 -12.29 -12.07
CA THR A 11 -17.51 -11.98 -11.34
C THR A 11 -17.66 -10.47 -11.11
N ARG A 12 -16.59 -9.76 -10.74
CA ARG A 12 -16.61 -8.29 -10.59
C ARG A 12 -16.95 -7.57 -11.90
N LYS A 13 -16.43 -8.05 -13.05
CA LYS A 13 -16.76 -7.50 -14.37
C LYS A 13 -18.24 -7.71 -14.72
N GLN A 14 -18.77 -8.92 -14.54
CA GLN A 14 -20.19 -9.23 -14.77
C GLN A 14 -21.13 -8.34 -13.93
N ILE A 15 -20.81 -8.15 -12.65
CA ILE A 15 -21.54 -7.26 -11.73
C ILE A 15 -21.58 -5.82 -12.27
N LYS A 16 -20.41 -5.29 -12.68
CA LYS A 16 -20.28 -3.95 -13.25
C LYS A 16 -21.08 -3.81 -14.55
N GLU A 17 -20.94 -4.77 -15.46
CA GLU A 17 -21.63 -4.77 -16.76
C GLU A 17 -23.16 -4.79 -16.58
N MET A 18 -23.68 -5.63 -15.67
CA MET A 18 -25.10 -5.68 -15.36
C MET A 18 -25.61 -4.35 -14.80
N TRP A 19 -24.89 -3.74 -13.84
CA TRP A 19 -25.24 -2.41 -13.32
C TRP A 19 -25.26 -1.34 -14.42
N THR A 20 -24.23 -1.30 -15.27
CA THR A 20 -24.17 -0.31 -16.37
C THR A 20 -25.27 -0.52 -17.41
N ARG A 21 -25.70 -1.76 -17.65
CA ARG A 21 -26.79 -2.11 -18.57
C ARG A 21 -28.14 -1.62 -18.05
N GLU A 22 -28.45 -1.85 -16.78
CA GLU A 22 -29.71 -1.38 -16.18
C GLU A 22 -29.75 0.14 -16.00
N LEU A 23 -28.62 0.78 -15.66
CA LEU A 23 -28.52 2.25 -15.67
C LEU A 23 -28.82 2.83 -17.06
N LYS A 24 -28.31 2.21 -18.13
CA LYS A 24 -28.58 2.66 -19.51
C LYS A 24 -30.07 2.52 -19.85
N ARG A 25 -30.69 1.39 -19.54
CA ARG A 25 -32.14 1.14 -19.71
C ARG A 25 -33.00 2.16 -18.97
N MET A 26 -32.64 2.49 -17.72
CA MET A 26 -33.34 3.52 -16.95
C MET A 26 -33.19 4.91 -17.59
N HIS A 27 -31.99 5.27 -18.06
CA HIS A 27 -31.76 6.55 -18.74
C HIS A 27 -32.54 6.66 -20.06
N GLU A 28 -32.60 5.58 -20.84
CA GLU A 28 -33.40 5.48 -22.06
C GLU A 28 -34.90 5.68 -21.77
N ALA A 29 -35.45 5.02 -20.73
CA ALA A 29 -36.84 5.19 -20.31
C ALA A 29 -37.16 6.62 -19.86
N VAL A 30 -36.29 7.25 -19.07
CA VAL A 30 -36.44 8.66 -18.65
C VAL A 30 -36.39 9.63 -19.86
N ASN A 31 -35.55 9.36 -20.85
CA ASN A 31 -35.48 10.19 -22.06
C ASN A 31 -36.72 10.01 -22.94
N ASN A 32 -37.27 8.79 -23.05
CA ASN A 32 -38.54 8.53 -23.74
C ASN A 32 -39.71 9.22 -23.02
N LEU A 33 -39.76 9.16 -21.69
CA LEU A 33 -40.73 9.89 -20.88
C LEU A 33 -40.68 11.40 -21.12
N ARG A 34 -39.49 12.01 -21.20
CA ARG A 34 -39.32 13.44 -21.53
C ARG A 34 -39.86 13.78 -22.92
N LYS A 35 -39.57 12.95 -23.92
CA LYS A 35 -40.09 13.12 -25.29
C LYS A 35 -41.61 13.00 -25.35
N ALA A 36 -42.19 11.99 -24.70
CA ALA A 36 -43.63 11.77 -24.64
C ALA A 36 -44.35 12.92 -23.91
N ARG A 37 -43.77 13.44 -22.82
CA ARG A 37 -44.29 14.64 -22.13
C ARG A 37 -44.31 15.86 -23.04
N ALA A 38 -43.22 16.12 -23.76
CA ALA A 38 -43.14 17.24 -24.70
C ALA A 38 -44.18 17.13 -25.81
N LEU A 39 -44.31 15.94 -26.42
CA LEU A 39 -45.32 15.66 -27.45
C LEU A 39 -46.75 15.87 -26.93
N TYR A 40 -47.07 15.37 -25.74
CA TYR A 40 -48.37 15.60 -25.09
C TYR A 40 -48.66 17.09 -24.90
N VAL A 41 -47.70 17.88 -24.39
CA VAL A 41 -47.88 19.33 -24.20
C VAL A 41 -48.11 20.04 -25.54
N THR A 42 -47.35 19.71 -26.59
CA THR A 42 -47.56 20.27 -27.94
C THR A 42 -48.96 19.92 -28.47
N ARG A 43 -49.42 18.68 -28.29
CA ARG A 43 -50.74 18.22 -28.77
C ARG A 43 -51.90 18.87 -28.00
N GLN A 44 -51.74 19.13 -26.71
CA GLN A 44 -52.72 19.91 -25.94
C GLN A 44 -52.79 21.36 -26.44
N GLN A 45 -51.66 22.01 -26.72
CA GLN A 45 -51.63 23.35 -27.30
C GLN A 45 -52.23 23.40 -28.72
N GLU A 46 -52.06 22.35 -29.53
CA GLU A 46 -52.71 22.21 -30.84
C GLU A 46 -54.25 22.11 -30.69
N LEU A 47 -54.74 21.33 -29.73
CA LEU A 47 -56.16 21.20 -29.39
C LEU A 47 -56.76 22.52 -28.88
N GLU A 48 -56.09 23.23 -27.97
CA GLU A 48 -56.53 24.54 -27.47
C GLU A 48 -56.66 25.56 -28.61
N LYS A 49 -55.68 25.61 -29.53
CA LYS A 49 -55.74 26.46 -30.73
C LYS A 49 -56.88 26.08 -31.67
N ALA A 50 -57.14 24.78 -31.87
CA ALA A 50 -58.27 24.32 -32.68
C ALA A 50 -59.63 24.73 -32.07
N ARG A 51 -59.79 24.56 -30.75
CA ARG A 51 -60.96 24.99 -29.97
C ARG A 51 -61.19 26.49 -30.03
N GLN A 52 -60.13 27.28 -29.85
CA GLN A 52 -60.22 28.73 -29.96
C GLN A 52 -60.63 29.15 -31.38
N GLY A 53 -60.04 28.52 -32.39
CA GLY A 53 -60.39 28.73 -33.80
C GLY A 53 -61.86 28.40 -34.13
N LEU A 54 -62.41 27.32 -33.56
CA LEU A 54 -63.83 26.98 -33.69
C LEU A 54 -64.71 28.05 -33.04
N ARG A 55 -64.46 28.40 -31.77
CA ARG A 55 -65.21 29.43 -31.02
C ARG A 55 -65.23 30.78 -31.75
N THR A 56 -64.11 31.20 -32.34
CA THR A 56 -64.05 32.44 -33.12
C THR A 56 -64.84 32.39 -34.43
N SER A 57 -64.97 31.21 -35.05
CA SER A 57 -65.79 31.03 -36.25
C SER A 57 -67.28 30.93 -35.92
N GLU A 58 -67.65 30.33 -34.79
CA GLU A 58 -69.04 30.28 -34.30
C GLU A 58 -69.57 31.65 -33.83
N SER A 59 -68.68 32.52 -33.34
CA SER A 59 -69.03 33.87 -32.86
C SER A 59 -69.03 34.94 -33.97
N GLY A 60 -68.62 34.59 -35.20
CA GLY A 60 -68.46 35.53 -36.31
C GLY A 60 -69.63 35.50 -37.29
N VAL A 61 -70.19 36.66 -37.59
CA VAL A 61 -71.43 36.83 -38.40
C VAL A 61 -71.27 36.47 -39.89
N ASP A 62 -70.04 36.22 -40.36
CA ASP A 62 -69.68 36.12 -41.79
C ASP A 62 -69.21 34.71 -42.23
N TRP A 63 -69.37 33.68 -41.38
CA TRP A 63 -68.89 32.32 -41.67
C TRP A 63 -70.02 31.38 -42.14
N SER A 64 -69.89 30.86 -43.37
CA SER A 64 -70.76 29.78 -43.87
C SER A 64 -70.69 28.53 -42.98
N ALA A 65 -71.83 27.86 -42.80
CA ALA A 65 -71.98 26.63 -42.01
C ALA A 65 -70.98 25.54 -42.40
N GLU A 66 -70.63 25.42 -43.69
CA GLU A 66 -69.64 24.44 -44.18
C GLU A 66 -68.22 24.74 -43.66
N LYS A 67 -67.86 26.02 -43.48
CA LYS A 67 -66.57 26.43 -42.89
C LYS A 67 -66.54 26.11 -41.39
N ILE A 68 -67.66 26.29 -40.68
CA ILE A 68 -67.80 25.93 -39.26
C ILE A 68 -67.68 24.42 -39.09
N ASP A 69 -68.37 23.62 -39.93
CA ASP A 69 -68.29 22.16 -39.85
C ASP A 69 -66.87 21.64 -40.13
N LYS A 70 -66.15 22.24 -41.09
CA LYS A 70 -64.72 21.95 -41.33
C LYS A 70 -63.84 22.28 -40.11
N LYS A 71 -64.15 23.34 -39.36
CA LYS A 71 -63.45 23.69 -38.11
C LYS A 71 -63.77 22.72 -36.99
N ARG A 72 -65.01 22.26 -36.89
CA ARG A 72 -65.46 21.24 -35.92
C ARG A 72 -64.72 19.92 -36.12
N ARG A 73 -64.68 19.39 -37.34
CA ARG A 73 -63.90 18.19 -37.69
C ARG A 73 -62.41 18.33 -37.33
N ALA A 74 -61.83 19.52 -37.54
CA ALA A 74 -60.43 19.79 -37.18
C ALA A 74 -60.18 19.86 -35.65
N GLU A 75 -61.17 20.25 -34.84
CA GLU A 75 -61.10 20.16 -33.37
C GLU A 75 -61.23 18.70 -32.92
N GLU A 76 -62.17 17.95 -33.50
CA GLU A 76 -62.36 16.52 -33.24
C GLU A 76 -61.07 15.73 -33.55
N ASP A 77 -60.46 15.95 -34.73
CA ASP A 77 -59.16 15.37 -35.12
C ASP A 77 -58.03 15.75 -34.14
N ALA A 78 -57.94 17.01 -33.73
CA ALA A 78 -56.96 17.46 -32.75
C ALA A 78 -57.18 16.82 -31.37
N SER A 79 -58.44 16.60 -30.98
CA SER A 79 -58.83 15.95 -29.73
C SER A 79 -58.44 14.48 -29.69
N VAL A 80 -58.60 13.77 -30.82
CA VAL A 80 -58.11 12.39 -30.98
C VAL A 80 -56.59 12.34 -30.82
N ARG A 81 -55.84 13.18 -31.55
CA ARG A 81 -54.37 13.23 -31.46
C ARG A 81 -53.84 13.61 -30.07
N ALA A 82 -54.55 14.48 -29.34
CA ALA A 82 -54.22 14.82 -27.96
C ALA A 82 -54.44 13.64 -27.00
N ARG A 83 -55.53 12.89 -27.18
CA ARG A 83 -55.85 11.67 -26.40
C ARG A 83 -54.84 10.54 -26.66
N GLU A 84 -54.43 10.34 -27.91
CA GLU A 84 -53.36 9.39 -28.28
C GLU A 84 -52.03 9.74 -27.61
N ALA A 85 -51.65 11.02 -27.64
CA ALA A 85 -50.43 11.50 -26.99
C ALA A 85 -50.50 11.37 -25.46
N GLU A 86 -51.68 11.56 -24.86
CA GLU A 86 -51.91 11.33 -23.43
C GLU A 86 -51.72 9.86 -23.04
N LEU A 87 -52.28 8.92 -23.82
CA LEU A 87 -52.11 7.49 -23.61
C LEU A 87 -50.63 7.09 -23.76
N GLY A 88 -49.94 7.59 -24.78
CA GLY A 88 -48.51 7.36 -24.97
C GLY A 88 -47.65 7.92 -23.83
N TYR A 89 -47.99 9.10 -23.30
CA TYR A 89 -47.32 9.67 -22.14
C TYR A 89 -47.57 8.84 -20.87
N LYS A 90 -48.81 8.43 -20.60
CA LYS A 90 -49.15 7.53 -19.47
C LYS A 90 -48.40 6.20 -19.54
N ALA A 91 -48.28 5.59 -20.72
CA ALA A 91 -47.50 4.38 -20.91
C ALA A 91 -45.99 4.60 -20.61
N CYS A 92 -45.41 5.72 -21.05
CA CYS A 92 -44.02 6.07 -20.72
C CYS A 92 -43.81 6.35 -19.22
N VAL A 93 -44.80 6.90 -18.51
CA VAL A 93 -44.76 7.07 -17.04
C VAL A 93 -44.71 5.69 -16.35
N GLN A 94 -45.57 4.77 -16.77
CA GLN A 94 -45.60 3.40 -16.22
C GLN A 94 -44.27 2.67 -16.47
N GLU A 95 -43.72 2.72 -17.68
CA GLU A 95 -42.44 2.10 -18.01
C GLU A 95 -41.27 2.73 -17.22
N ALA A 96 -41.22 4.06 -17.08
CA ALA A 96 -40.19 4.72 -16.28
C ALA A 96 -40.26 4.32 -14.79
N ASN A 97 -41.46 4.22 -14.22
CA ASN A 97 -41.67 3.76 -12.84
C ASN A 97 -41.29 2.27 -12.67
N TYR A 98 -41.66 1.42 -13.64
CA TYR A 98 -41.25 0.02 -13.67
C TYR A 98 -39.73 -0.12 -13.71
N ARG A 99 -39.04 0.61 -14.60
CA ARG A 99 -37.57 0.61 -14.68
C ARG A 99 -36.91 1.14 -13.41
N ALA A 100 -37.48 2.16 -12.76
CA ALA A 100 -36.98 2.65 -11.48
C ALA A 100 -37.04 1.55 -10.39
N SER A 101 -38.15 0.81 -10.30
CA SER A 101 -38.32 -0.31 -9.37
C SER A 101 -37.36 -1.46 -9.68
N GLN A 102 -37.24 -1.87 -10.95
CA GLN A 102 -36.28 -2.91 -11.37
C GLN A 102 -34.84 -2.51 -11.07
N LEU A 103 -34.46 -1.25 -11.28
CA LEU A 103 -33.11 -0.76 -10.96
C LEU A 103 -32.79 -0.88 -9.46
N GLN A 104 -33.75 -0.62 -8.56
CA GLN A 104 -33.56 -0.82 -7.13
C GLN A 104 -33.47 -2.31 -6.75
N LYS A 105 -34.28 -3.17 -7.38
CA LYS A 105 -34.18 -4.62 -7.19
C LYS A 105 -32.80 -5.14 -7.60
N VAL A 106 -32.37 -4.87 -8.83
CA VAL A 106 -31.05 -5.26 -9.33
C VAL A 106 -29.92 -4.65 -8.50
N LYS A 107 -30.05 -3.41 -8.01
CA LYS A 107 -29.09 -2.81 -7.07
C LYS A 107 -28.95 -3.64 -5.80
N LYS A 108 -30.06 -4.07 -5.18
CA LYS A 108 -30.05 -4.92 -3.98
C LYS A 108 -29.35 -6.25 -4.25
N ASP A 109 -29.73 -6.94 -5.33
CA ASP A 109 -29.20 -8.25 -5.70
C ASP A 109 -27.69 -8.17 -6.01
N LEU A 110 -27.25 -7.10 -6.70
CA LEU A 110 -25.83 -6.84 -6.95
C LEU A 110 -25.04 -6.53 -5.68
N LEU A 111 -25.60 -5.79 -4.73
CA LEU A 111 -24.93 -5.52 -3.45
C LEU A 111 -24.74 -6.78 -2.61
N VAL A 112 -25.71 -7.72 -2.63
CA VAL A 112 -25.56 -9.04 -2.03
C VAL A 112 -24.41 -9.81 -2.70
N ARG A 113 -24.40 -9.89 -4.04
CA ARG A 113 -23.35 -10.60 -4.79
C ARG A 113 -21.95 -9.97 -4.63
N ILE A 114 -21.86 -8.66 -4.39
CA ILE A 114 -20.60 -7.99 -4.02
C ILE A 114 -20.13 -8.43 -2.63
N ARG A 115 -21.02 -8.53 -1.64
CA ARG A 115 -20.68 -8.99 -0.28
C ARG A 115 -20.21 -10.44 -0.28
N GLU A 116 -20.90 -11.31 -1.00
CA GLU A 116 -20.50 -12.71 -1.22
C GLU A 116 -19.10 -12.80 -1.86
N LEU A 117 -18.84 -11.98 -2.89
CA LEU A 117 -17.53 -11.93 -3.55
C LEU A 117 -16.43 -11.45 -2.60
N LEU A 118 -16.71 -10.46 -1.73
CA LEU A 118 -15.75 -9.98 -0.72
C LEU A 118 -15.46 -11.06 0.33
N SER A 119 -16.49 -11.72 0.86
CA SER A 119 -16.34 -12.84 1.79
C SER A 119 -15.56 -14.01 1.17
N GLY A 120 -15.80 -14.32 -0.11
CA GLY A 120 -15.02 -15.30 -0.86
C GLY A 120 -13.56 -14.91 -1.05
N CYS A 121 -13.26 -13.62 -1.24
CA CYS A 121 -11.88 -13.10 -1.27
C CYS A 121 -11.19 -13.29 0.09
N GLU A 122 -11.87 -12.91 1.18
CA GLU A 122 -11.37 -13.02 2.55
C GLU A 122 -11.09 -14.47 2.94
N ALA A 123 -12.06 -15.38 2.71
CA ALA A 123 -11.89 -16.80 2.96
C ALA A 123 -10.70 -17.39 2.17
N THR A 124 -10.55 -17.01 0.89
CA THR A 124 -9.42 -17.44 0.06
C THR A 124 -8.09 -16.92 0.60
N MET A 125 -8.05 -15.68 1.11
CA MET A 125 -6.87 -15.08 1.73
C MET A 125 -6.51 -15.79 3.04
N LYS A 126 -7.49 -16.02 3.92
CA LYS A 126 -7.34 -16.77 5.17
C LYS A 126 -6.73 -18.15 4.92
N THR A 127 -7.31 -18.93 4.00
CA THR A 127 -6.79 -20.27 3.67
C THR A 127 -5.35 -20.20 3.16
N ALA A 128 -5.02 -19.26 2.27
CA ALA A 128 -3.67 -19.11 1.75
C ALA A 128 -2.65 -18.74 2.84
N THR A 129 -3.00 -17.82 3.74
CA THR A 129 -2.16 -17.42 4.88
C THR A 129 -1.97 -18.58 5.86
N CYS A 130 -3.02 -19.34 6.17
CA CYS A 130 -2.90 -20.55 7.00
C CYS A 130 -1.98 -21.59 6.36
N SER A 131 -2.13 -21.88 5.06
CA SER A 131 -1.25 -22.81 4.35
C SER A 131 0.20 -22.33 4.27
N TYR A 132 0.43 -21.02 4.16
CA TYR A 132 1.78 -20.45 4.21
C TYR A 132 2.45 -20.69 5.58
N PHE A 133 1.78 -20.36 6.68
CA PHE A 133 2.33 -20.61 8.02
C PHE A 133 2.48 -22.10 8.34
N GLN A 134 1.59 -22.96 7.82
CA GLN A 134 1.77 -24.42 7.89
C GLN A 134 3.04 -24.88 7.17
N LEU A 135 3.33 -24.36 5.97
CA LEU A 135 4.57 -24.66 5.25
C LEU A 135 5.80 -24.16 6.00
N CYS A 136 5.78 -22.94 6.54
CA CYS A 136 6.86 -22.43 7.39
C CYS A 136 7.09 -23.34 8.61
N HIS A 137 6.03 -23.77 9.30
CA HIS A 137 6.14 -24.70 10.42
C HIS A 137 6.75 -26.04 9.99
N VAL A 138 6.30 -26.64 8.88
CA VAL A 138 6.85 -27.92 8.38
C VAL A 138 8.36 -27.82 8.08
N VAL A 139 8.82 -26.69 7.54
CA VAL A 139 10.25 -26.47 7.25
C VAL A 139 11.07 -26.18 8.51
N SER A 140 10.54 -25.39 9.46
CA SER A 140 11.27 -24.97 10.65
C SER A 140 11.24 -25.97 11.81
N ALA A 141 10.18 -26.76 11.97
CA ALA A 141 10.01 -27.71 13.08
C ALA A 141 11.12 -28.78 13.22
N PRO A 142 11.67 -29.40 12.15
CA PRO A 142 12.74 -30.39 12.30
C PRO A 142 14.12 -29.79 12.57
N LEU A 143 14.31 -28.48 12.35
CA LEU A 143 15.63 -27.84 12.39
C LEU A 143 16.38 -28.01 13.74
N PRO A 144 15.74 -27.84 14.92
CA PRO A 144 16.43 -28.05 16.19
C PRO A 144 16.91 -29.49 16.39
N VAL A 145 16.11 -30.47 15.94
CA VAL A 145 16.44 -31.91 16.04
C VAL A 145 17.58 -32.28 15.10
N GLN A 146 17.58 -31.71 13.88
CA GLN A 146 18.67 -31.89 12.92
C GLN A 146 19.99 -31.29 13.45
N LEU A 147 19.94 -30.09 14.01
CA LEU A 147 21.13 -29.45 14.63
C LEU A 147 21.64 -30.24 15.84
N GLN A 148 20.75 -30.78 16.68
CA GLN A 148 21.12 -31.63 17.80
C GLN A 148 21.80 -32.93 17.33
N SER A 149 21.23 -33.60 16.32
CA SER A 149 21.80 -34.83 15.74
C SER A 149 23.19 -34.59 15.11
N LEU A 150 23.39 -33.45 14.46
CA LEU A 150 24.71 -33.03 13.96
C LEU A 150 25.70 -32.76 15.11
N SER A 151 25.26 -32.11 16.19
CA SER A 151 26.09 -31.87 17.38
C SER A 151 26.53 -33.18 18.05
N GLU A 152 25.64 -34.16 18.16
CA GLU A 152 25.94 -35.49 18.69
C GLU A 152 26.89 -36.28 17.78
N SER A 153 26.70 -36.20 16.45
CA SER A 153 27.61 -36.82 15.48
C SER A 153 29.04 -36.28 15.60
N VAL A 154 29.20 -34.95 15.70
CA VAL A 154 30.52 -34.31 15.91
C VAL A 154 31.10 -34.64 17.29
N ARG A 155 30.28 -34.71 18.34
CA ARG A 155 30.72 -35.08 19.70
C ARG A 155 31.24 -36.51 19.79
N ASN A 156 30.66 -37.42 19.01
CA ASN A 156 31.00 -38.84 19.00
C ASN A 156 32.10 -39.18 17.97
N TYR A 157 32.63 -38.20 17.24
CA TYR A 157 33.74 -38.40 16.31
C TYR A 157 35.08 -38.53 17.05
N ASP A 158 35.73 -39.68 16.91
CA ASP A 158 37.06 -39.95 17.47
C ASP A 158 38.17 -39.64 16.44
N PRO A 159 39.00 -38.58 16.65
CA PRO A 159 40.02 -38.18 15.68
C PRO A 159 41.07 -39.26 15.42
N GLY A 160 41.35 -39.53 14.14
CA GLY A 160 42.36 -40.50 13.75
C GLY A 160 41.90 -41.97 13.78
N SER A 161 40.73 -42.28 14.35
CA SER A 161 40.14 -43.64 14.36
C SER A 161 40.09 -44.28 12.96
N ALA A 162 39.56 -43.55 11.97
CA ALA A 162 39.47 -44.00 10.58
C ALA A 162 40.86 -44.21 9.92
N TYR A 163 41.85 -43.39 10.29
CA TYR A 163 43.23 -43.57 9.80
C TYR A 163 43.91 -44.78 10.47
N LEU A 164 43.70 -44.98 11.77
CA LEU A 164 44.16 -46.15 12.51
C LEU A 164 43.56 -47.43 11.93
N GLU A 165 42.26 -47.43 11.60
CA GLU A 165 41.61 -48.55 10.95
C GLU A 165 42.13 -48.79 9.53
N PHE A 166 42.39 -47.73 8.75
CA PHE A 166 43.06 -47.85 7.45
C PHE A 166 44.46 -48.47 7.57
N VAL A 167 45.30 -48.00 8.51
CA VAL A 167 46.65 -48.54 8.74
C VAL A 167 46.60 -50.00 9.17
N LYS A 168 45.64 -50.39 10.03
CA LYS A 168 45.42 -51.80 10.41
C LYS A 168 45.00 -52.71 9.25
N ARG A 169 44.50 -52.15 8.14
CA ARG A 169 44.11 -52.89 6.92
C ARG A 169 45.21 -52.91 5.85
N LEU A 170 46.32 -52.20 6.06
CA LEU A 170 47.48 -52.32 5.17
C LEU A 170 48.16 -53.68 5.36
N PRO A 171 48.67 -54.31 4.29
CA PRO A 171 49.56 -55.47 4.44
C PRO A 171 50.77 -55.11 5.29
N GLU A 172 51.26 -56.04 6.13
CA GLU A 172 52.50 -55.78 6.86
C GLU A 172 53.64 -55.50 5.86
N PRO A 173 54.39 -54.39 6.03
CA PRO A 173 55.53 -54.11 5.17
C PRO A 173 56.56 -55.21 5.38
N HIS A 174 57.00 -55.84 4.29
CA HIS A 174 58.02 -56.88 4.35
C HIS A 174 59.27 -56.34 5.05
N THR A 175 59.52 -56.85 6.26
CA THR A 175 60.71 -56.51 7.03
C THR A 175 61.93 -57.16 6.39
N ASN A 176 62.48 -56.49 5.37
CA ASN A 176 63.86 -56.71 4.96
C ASN A 176 64.74 -56.36 6.16
N GLN A 177 65.11 -57.37 6.95
CA GLN A 177 66.09 -57.19 8.03
C GLN A 177 67.38 -56.66 7.40
N THR A 178 67.67 -55.38 7.62
CA THR A 178 68.98 -54.81 7.33
C THR A 178 69.98 -55.47 8.27
N LYS A 179 70.59 -56.56 7.79
CA LYS A 179 71.61 -57.31 8.52
C LYS A 179 72.90 -56.47 8.54
N PHE A 180 73.01 -55.60 9.54
CA PHE A 180 74.21 -54.81 9.77
C PHE A 180 75.38 -55.74 10.11
N THR A 181 76.26 -55.96 9.14
CA THR A 181 77.53 -56.67 9.32
C THR A 181 78.64 -55.68 9.58
N PHE A 182 79.48 -55.97 10.57
CA PHE A 182 80.69 -55.20 10.86
C PHE A 182 81.60 -55.16 9.62
N GLN A 183 81.94 -53.95 9.16
CA GLN A 183 83.01 -53.74 8.16
C GLN A 183 84.33 -53.48 8.92
N PRO A 184 85.33 -54.37 8.81
CA PRO A 184 86.64 -54.14 9.42
C PRO A 184 87.33 -52.93 8.78
N HIS A 185 87.98 -52.11 9.59
CA HIS A 185 88.82 -51.01 9.11
C HIS A 185 90.15 -51.58 8.60
N ILE A 186 90.32 -51.60 7.27
CA ILE A 186 91.58 -52.02 6.62
C ILE A 186 92.41 -50.77 6.34
N THR A 187 93.55 -50.65 7.01
CA THR A 187 94.61 -49.70 6.63
C THR A 187 95.31 -50.21 5.37
N THR A 188 95.61 -49.29 4.45
CA THR A 188 95.98 -49.58 3.06
C THR A 188 97.22 -50.46 2.90
N ASP A 189 97.29 -51.24 1.80
CA ASP A 189 98.19 -50.92 0.67
C ASP A 189 98.00 -51.89 -0.52
N HIS A 190 98.36 -51.40 -1.72
CA HIS A 190 98.41 -52.06 -3.03
C HIS A 190 97.11 -52.48 -3.76
N ASP A 191 96.72 -51.57 -4.66
CA ASP A 191 96.65 -51.78 -6.13
C ASP A 191 95.44 -52.49 -6.77
N SER A 192 95.09 -51.95 -7.94
CA SER A 192 94.19 -52.48 -8.98
C SER A 192 92.75 -52.83 -8.58
N SER A 193 91.77 -52.13 -9.17
CA SER A 193 90.85 -52.70 -10.19
C SER A 193 89.65 -51.82 -10.49
N GLU A 194 89.15 -51.98 -11.72
CA GLU A 194 87.73 -51.85 -12.10
C GLU A 194 87.06 -50.47 -11.94
N SER A 195 87.32 -49.65 -12.96
CA SER A 195 86.25 -48.87 -13.59
C SER A 195 85.01 -49.73 -13.86
N ASP A 196 83.84 -49.30 -13.38
CA ASP A 196 82.58 -49.69 -14.01
C ASP A 196 81.74 -48.45 -14.33
N SER A 197 81.56 -48.25 -15.64
CA SER A 197 80.90 -47.09 -16.22
C SER A 197 79.48 -47.45 -16.61
N ASN A 198 78.49 -46.81 -16.01
CA ASN A 198 77.21 -46.41 -16.60
C ASN A 198 76.42 -45.62 -15.54
N GLY A 199 75.74 -44.52 -15.84
CA GLY A 199 75.31 -44.02 -17.14
C GLY A 199 73.94 -43.38 -16.93
N SER A 200 73.75 -42.19 -17.47
CA SER A 200 72.51 -41.38 -17.42
C SER A 200 71.20 -42.20 -17.51
N SER A 201 70.10 -41.77 -16.90
CA SER A 201 69.44 -40.53 -17.31
C SER A 201 68.22 -40.16 -16.46
N SER A 202 68.06 -38.86 -16.20
CA SER A 202 66.74 -38.26 -15.98
C SER A 202 65.96 -38.20 -17.30
N PRO A 203 64.63 -38.16 -17.25
CA PRO A 203 63.88 -37.28 -18.14
C PRO A 203 63.16 -36.18 -17.35
N ALA A 204 63.14 -34.98 -17.92
CA ALA A 204 62.31 -33.86 -17.49
C ALA A 204 61.12 -33.68 -18.46
N ALA A 205 60.24 -32.72 -18.13
CA ALA A 205 59.15 -32.13 -18.94
C ALA A 205 57.77 -32.85 -18.98
N SER A 206 56.85 -32.36 -18.12
CA SER A 206 55.58 -31.63 -18.43
C SER A 206 54.74 -31.96 -19.69
N PRO A 207 53.46 -31.51 -19.82
CA PRO A 207 52.32 -31.38 -18.88
C PRO A 207 51.13 -32.25 -19.44
N PRO A 208 49.84 -31.87 -19.67
CA PRO A 208 48.94 -30.85 -19.09
C PRO A 208 47.48 -31.33 -18.77
N THR A 209 46.61 -30.37 -18.37
CA THR A 209 45.12 -30.36 -18.44
C THR A 209 44.27 -31.45 -17.77
N ARG A 210 43.47 -31.05 -16.76
CA ARG A 210 42.01 -30.75 -16.85
C ARG A 210 41.24 -31.16 -15.57
N GLY A 211 40.86 -30.17 -14.75
CA GLY A 211 39.96 -30.38 -13.61
C GLY A 211 39.08 -29.15 -13.33
N PRO A 212 37.74 -29.32 -13.29
CA PRO A 212 36.79 -28.33 -12.76
C PRO A 212 36.06 -28.93 -11.51
N PRO A 213 35.20 -28.19 -10.78
CA PRO A 213 35.69 -27.56 -9.55
C PRO A 213 34.79 -27.80 -8.32
N SER A 214 35.31 -27.50 -7.12
CA SER A 214 34.49 -27.21 -5.93
C SER A 214 35.19 -26.17 -5.08
N GLY A 215 34.74 -24.92 -5.15
CA GLY A 215 35.26 -23.82 -4.34
C GLY A 215 34.41 -23.59 -3.10
N LEU A 216 35.06 -23.46 -1.94
CA LEU A 216 34.53 -22.77 -0.77
C LEU A 216 35.59 -21.81 -0.25
N MET A 217 35.22 -20.52 -0.19
CA MET A 217 35.85 -19.44 0.57
C MET A 217 34.75 -18.95 1.56
N SER A 218 34.98 -18.27 2.67
CA SER A 218 36.18 -17.57 3.14
C SER A 218 36.17 -17.43 4.68
N SER A 219 37.36 -17.28 5.28
CA SER A 219 37.58 -16.62 6.59
C SER A 219 37.32 -15.09 6.42
N GLY A 220 37.09 -14.21 7.42
CA GLY A 220 37.64 -14.12 8.78
C GLY A 220 39.08 -13.53 8.70
N ASP A 221 39.44 -12.39 9.28
CA ASP A 221 38.73 -11.53 10.25
C ASP A 221 39.32 -10.08 10.32
N GLU A 222 38.65 -9.19 11.06
CA GLU A 222 39.08 -7.91 11.72
C GLU A 222 39.78 -6.73 10.98
N LEU A 223 39.20 -5.52 11.19
CA LEU A 223 39.78 -4.16 11.52
C LEU A 223 40.95 -3.58 10.67
N GLU A 224 41.11 -2.27 10.41
CA GLU A 224 40.74 -1.04 11.15
C GLU A 224 40.88 0.24 10.26
N THR A 225 40.37 1.40 10.76
CA THR A 225 40.78 2.81 10.43
C THR A 225 40.24 3.55 9.17
N ASP A 226 39.63 4.73 9.42
CA ASP A 226 39.24 5.77 8.44
C ASP A 226 40.39 6.73 8.07
N HIS A 227 40.48 7.18 6.80
CA HIS A 227 40.96 8.50 6.26
C HIS A 227 41.25 8.36 4.72
N ASP A 228 41.13 9.35 3.81
CA ASP A 228 40.49 10.69 3.78
C ASP A 228 40.54 11.28 2.33
N PHE A 229 39.87 12.43 2.05
CA PHE A 229 39.89 13.29 0.83
C PHE A 229 39.32 12.72 -0.51
N ASN A 230 38.81 13.51 -1.48
CA ASN A 230 39.00 14.93 -1.84
C ASN A 230 37.68 15.49 -2.49
N THR A 231 37.02 16.55 -2.00
CA THR A 231 37.19 18.01 -2.29
C THR A 231 36.66 18.53 -3.64
N ASP A 232 35.70 19.47 -3.60
CA ASP A 232 35.81 20.76 -4.30
C ASP A 232 35.01 21.89 -3.60
N SER A 233 35.45 23.13 -3.82
CA SER A 233 35.07 24.43 -3.21
C SER A 233 33.72 24.99 -3.75
N GLY A 234 33.03 25.99 -3.17
CA GLY A 234 33.26 26.81 -1.98
C GLY A 234 33.46 28.31 -2.31
N TYR A 235 32.44 29.16 -2.10
CA TYR A 235 32.61 30.61 -1.89
C TYR A 235 31.37 31.32 -1.32
N TYR A 236 31.48 31.97 -0.16
CA TYR A 236 30.95 33.32 0.18
C TYR A 236 31.62 33.76 1.51
N PRO A 237 31.94 35.06 1.71
CA PRO A 237 32.95 35.47 2.68
C PRO A 237 32.39 35.79 4.08
N SER A 238 33.23 35.65 5.10
CA SER A 238 32.97 36.12 6.47
C SER A 238 33.60 37.50 6.74
N GLY A 239 32.84 38.40 7.36
CA GLY A 239 33.35 39.61 8.01
C GLY A 239 33.16 39.55 9.53
N ARG A 240 34.23 39.76 10.32
CA ARG A 240 34.20 39.71 11.80
C ARG A 240 33.87 41.07 12.43
N LYS A 241 33.16 41.07 13.58
CA LYS A 241 33.42 41.78 14.88
C LYS A 241 32.11 41.82 15.72
N PRO A 242 32.09 42.23 17.01
CA PRO A 242 32.36 41.35 18.15
C PRO A 242 31.18 41.29 19.16
N ILE A 243 31.44 40.75 20.36
CA ILE A 243 30.45 40.33 21.38
C ILE A 243 30.19 41.41 22.47
N ASN A 244 28.96 41.41 23.04
CA ASN A 244 28.41 42.18 24.19
C ASN A 244 28.07 43.67 23.93
N ALA A 245 26.86 44.18 24.23
CA ALA A 245 26.15 44.03 25.50
C ALA A 245 24.60 44.23 25.44
N SER A 246 23.96 44.00 26.60
CA SER A 246 22.59 44.38 27.02
C SER A 246 21.34 43.70 26.42
N LEU A 247 20.43 43.37 27.34
CA LEU A 247 19.12 42.73 27.17
C LEU A 247 18.16 43.54 26.27
N SER A 248 17.47 42.85 25.35
CA SER A 248 16.02 43.07 25.17
C SER A 248 15.33 41.82 24.59
N THR A 249 14.15 41.52 25.15
CA THR A 249 13.33 40.37 24.75
C THR A 249 12.61 40.64 23.42
N ALA A 250 13.05 40.01 22.34
CA ALA A 250 12.26 39.90 21.11
C ALA A 250 11.55 38.53 21.08
N MET A 251 10.23 38.52 21.37
CA MET A 251 9.42 37.31 21.18
C MET A 251 9.15 37.10 19.70
N THR A 252 9.62 35.98 19.15
CA THR A 252 9.22 35.48 17.84
C THR A 252 7.71 35.21 17.84
N ALA A 253 7.01 35.63 16.78
CA ALA A 253 5.56 35.49 16.70
C ALA A 253 5.12 34.02 16.81
N MET A 254 4.21 33.72 17.74
CA MET A 254 3.70 32.38 17.97
C MET A 254 2.45 32.12 17.13
N SER A 255 2.17 30.85 16.79
CA SER A 255 0.90 30.47 16.19
C SER A 255 -0.24 30.61 17.20
N LYS A 256 -1.47 30.83 16.73
CA LYS A 256 -2.69 30.85 17.57
C LYS A 256 -2.87 29.58 18.42
N ALA A 257 -2.35 28.44 17.95
CA ALA A 257 -2.39 27.22 18.76
C ALA A 257 -1.26 27.19 19.79
N ALA A 258 -0.05 27.68 19.45
CA ALA A 258 1.05 27.82 20.40
C ALA A 258 0.73 28.79 21.56
N GLU A 259 -0.03 29.86 21.30
CA GLU A 259 -0.51 30.81 22.33
C GLU A 259 -1.33 30.14 23.45
N THR A 260 -1.96 28.99 23.18
CA THR A 260 -2.72 28.23 24.19
C THR A 260 -1.84 27.46 25.19
N HIS A 261 -0.51 27.41 24.99
CA HIS A 261 0.41 26.63 25.82
C HIS A 261 1.29 27.50 26.72
N LYS A 262 1.41 27.12 27.99
CA LYS A 262 2.36 27.73 28.92
C LYS A 262 3.73 27.05 28.86
N PHE A 263 4.63 27.55 28.01
CA PHE A 263 5.95 26.96 27.80
C PHE A 263 6.98 27.28 28.91
N ARG A 264 7.76 26.28 29.30
CA ARG A 264 9.04 26.40 30.03
C ARG A 264 10.21 25.97 29.16
N LYS A 265 11.44 26.31 29.56
CA LYS A 265 12.66 25.75 28.95
C LYS A 265 12.73 24.23 29.22
N LEU A 266 12.97 23.47 28.16
CA LEU A 266 13.08 22.01 28.20
C LEU A 266 14.31 21.59 29.04
N LYS A 267 14.11 20.71 30.04
CA LYS A 267 15.18 20.25 30.95
C LYS A 267 15.88 18.97 30.47
N THR A 268 15.18 18.12 29.73
CA THR A 268 15.67 16.82 29.22
C THR A 268 15.43 16.74 27.71
N PRO A 269 16.32 16.15 26.90
CA PRO A 269 16.09 16.02 25.46
C PRO A 269 14.73 15.39 25.13
N SER A 270 14.00 15.95 24.18
CA SER A 270 12.68 15.46 23.74
C SER A 270 12.52 15.59 22.23
N ARG A 271 11.58 14.88 21.60
CA ARG A 271 11.25 15.09 20.17
C ARG A 271 10.26 16.23 20.02
N CYS A 272 10.48 17.07 19.02
CA CYS A 272 9.59 18.17 18.66
C CYS A 272 8.26 17.61 18.15
N ARG A 273 7.11 18.03 18.69
CA ARG A 273 5.81 17.53 18.20
C ARG A 273 5.46 17.99 16.78
N GLU A 274 6.03 19.11 16.33
CA GLU A 274 5.81 19.68 15.00
C GLU A 274 6.68 19.00 13.92
N CYS A 275 8.01 18.97 14.12
CA CYS A 275 8.96 18.49 13.10
C CYS A 275 9.59 17.13 13.38
N ASP A 276 9.26 16.49 14.51
CA ASP A 276 9.76 15.19 14.99
C ASP A 276 11.29 15.03 15.19
N SER A 277 12.06 16.07 14.89
CA SER A 277 13.49 16.12 15.19
C SER A 277 13.76 16.33 16.68
N TYR A 278 14.94 15.89 17.16
CA TYR A 278 15.33 16.04 18.55
C TYR A 278 15.53 17.51 18.94
N VAL A 279 15.03 17.82 20.13
CA VAL A 279 15.11 19.11 20.80
C VAL A 279 16.01 18.92 22.03
N TYR A 280 17.20 19.50 21.98
CA TYR A 280 18.13 19.53 23.10
C TYR A 280 17.92 20.81 23.96
N PHE A 281 18.93 21.24 24.70
CA PHE A 281 18.89 22.26 25.76
C PHE A 281 18.33 23.67 25.41
N GLN A 282 17.96 23.94 24.15
CA GLN A 282 17.29 25.18 23.73
C GLN A 282 15.78 24.99 23.42
N GLY A 283 15.23 23.81 23.73
CA GLY A 283 13.82 23.49 23.56
C GLY A 283 12.88 24.20 24.52
N LEU A 284 11.59 24.10 24.17
CA LEU A 284 10.47 24.49 25.01
C LEU A 284 9.58 23.27 25.29
N GLU A 285 8.98 23.23 26.47
CA GLU A 285 8.06 22.20 26.93
C GLU A 285 6.83 22.86 27.53
N CYS A 286 5.62 22.51 27.10
CA CYS A 286 4.39 22.99 27.74
C CYS A 286 4.24 22.40 29.15
N LEU A 287 4.03 23.25 30.15
CA LEU A 287 3.92 22.88 31.57
C LEU A 287 2.73 21.96 31.87
N GLU A 288 1.67 22.03 31.06
CA GLU A 288 0.38 21.39 31.34
C GLU A 288 0.24 20.10 30.52
N CYS A 289 0.43 20.17 29.20
CA CYS A 289 0.26 19.04 28.31
C CYS A 289 1.56 18.29 27.97
N GLY A 290 2.74 18.79 28.38
CA GLY A 290 4.04 18.15 28.13
C GLY A 290 4.50 18.18 26.67
N LEU A 291 3.97 19.10 25.85
CA LEU A 291 4.36 19.26 24.45
C LEU A 291 5.79 19.81 24.34
N GLY A 292 6.74 19.00 23.85
CA GLY A 292 8.08 19.44 23.47
C GLY A 292 8.13 20.05 22.08
N SER A 293 8.80 21.19 21.91
CA SER A 293 8.96 21.89 20.63
C SER A 293 10.28 22.67 20.53
N HIS A 294 10.82 22.83 19.32
CA HIS A 294 11.80 23.89 19.04
C HIS A 294 11.12 25.27 19.08
N LYS A 295 11.88 26.33 19.35
CA LYS A 295 11.37 27.72 19.32
C LYS A 295 10.77 28.11 17.97
N LYS A 296 11.49 27.81 16.87
CA LYS A 296 11.04 28.08 15.49
C LYS A 296 9.74 27.35 15.12
N CYS A 297 9.52 26.15 15.68
CA CYS A 297 8.32 25.37 15.43
C CYS A 297 7.06 25.94 16.11
N LEU A 298 7.19 26.92 17.00
CA LEU A 298 6.01 27.60 17.58
C LEU A 298 5.29 28.51 16.58
N GLU A 299 5.96 28.92 15.49
CA GLU A 299 5.36 29.73 14.41
C GLU A 299 4.29 28.94 13.63
N THR A 300 4.49 27.62 13.46
CA THR A 300 3.62 26.75 12.65
C THR A 300 2.78 25.76 13.45
N LEU A 301 3.06 25.61 14.76
CA LEU A 301 2.41 24.61 15.62
C LEU A 301 0.89 24.60 15.45
N ALA A 302 0.33 23.44 15.10
CA ALA A 302 -1.12 23.30 14.88
C ALA A 302 -1.88 22.75 16.11
N ILE A 303 -1.17 22.21 17.10
CA ILE A 303 -1.75 21.52 18.27
C ILE A 303 -2.06 22.54 19.37
N GLN A 304 -3.32 22.63 19.79
CA GLN A 304 -3.75 23.45 20.94
C GLN A 304 -3.53 22.70 22.27
N CYS A 305 -3.42 23.43 23.39
CA CYS A 305 -3.24 22.83 24.71
C CYS A 305 -4.55 22.24 25.21
N GLY A 306 -4.60 20.93 25.40
CA GLY A 306 -5.74 20.24 26.03
C GLY A 306 -5.67 20.17 27.56
N HIS A 307 -4.71 20.86 28.20
CA HIS A 307 -4.37 20.82 29.64
C HIS A 307 -4.13 19.43 30.26
N VAL A 308 -4.23 18.35 29.48
CA VAL A 308 -3.94 16.97 29.87
C VAL A 308 -2.62 16.54 29.23
N LYS A 309 -1.82 15.76 29.98
CA LYS A 309 -0.54 15.21 29.51
C LYS A 309 -0.74 14.44 28.20
N LEU A 310 -0.16 14.95 27.11
CA LEU A 310 -0.29 14.33 25.79
C LEU A 310 0.24 12.89 25.85
N PRO A 311 -0.53 11.90 25.35
CA PRO A 311 -0.04 10.53 25.28
C PRO A 311 1.26 10.50 24.46
N ARG A 312 2.20 9.61 24.82
CA ARG A 312 3.35 9.32 23.94
C ARG A 312 2.82 9.06 22.54
N ARG A 313 3.44 9.67 21.52
CA ARG A 313 2.98 9.64 20.13
C ARG A 313 2.69 8.19 19.74
N MET A 314 1.41 7.82 19.70
CA MET A 314 1.01 6.47 19.30
C MET A 314 1.07 6.44 17.79
N THR A 315 1.93 5.57 17.25
CA THR A 315 2.02 5.33 15.82
C THR A 315 0.72 4.69 15.37
N THR A 316 -0.24 5.50 14.92
CA THR A 316 -1.52 4.99 14.40
C THR A 316 -1.29 4.12 13.17
N PHE A 317 -0.19 4.38 12.46
CA PHE A 317 0.33 3.59 11.36
C PHE A 317 1.37 2.58 11.86
N GLY A 318 1.26 1.30 11.48
CA GLY A 318 2.27 0.27 11.80
C GLY A 318 2.15 -0.38 13.18
N VAL A 319 1.01 -0.28 13.86
CA VAL A 319 0.70 -1.07 15.07
C VAL A 319 -0.26 -2.20 14.70
N ALA A 320 0.01 -3.40 15.21
CA ALA A 320 -0.82 -4.57 14.98
C ALA A 320 -2.25 -4.37 15.55
N LEU A 321 -3.28 -4.80 14.80
CA LEU A 321 -4.70 -4.54 15.14
C LEU A 321 -5.09 -5.03 16.54
N ASN A 322 -4.57 -6.20 16.93
CA ASN A 322 -4.78 -6.80 18.26
C ASN A 322 -4.29 -5.92 19.42
N ALA A 323 -3.31 -5.04 19.21
CA ALA A 323 -2.84 -4.07 20.20
C ALA A 323 -3.65 -2.76 20.23
N GLN A 324 -4.52 -2.52 19.23
CA GLN A 324 -5.36 -1.31 19.14
C GLN A 324 -6.85 -1.58 19.42
N THR A 325 -7.35 -2.80 19.24
CA THR A 325 -8.81 -3.06 19.30
C THR A 325 -9.15 -4.33 20.06
N ASN A 326 -9.86 -4.20 21.19
CA ASN A 326 -10.48 -5.33 21.88
C ASN A 326 -11.82 -5.76 21.23
N SER A 327 -12.52 -4.89 20.48
CA SER A 327 -13.70 -5.26 19.65
C SER A 327 -14.39 -4.10 18.86
N ASP A 328 -13.66 -3.21 18.17
CA ASP A 328 -14.30 -2.23 17.25
C ASP A 328 -13.40 -1.84 16.06
N VAL A 329 -13.99 -1.33 14.98
CA VAL A 329 -13.30 -0.88 13.76
C VAL A 329 -12.59 0.47 14.01
N PRO A 330 -11.27 0.60 13.72
CA PRO A 330 -10.50 1.83 13.92
C PRO A 330 -11.13 3.11 13.34
N LEU A 331 -11.06 4.21 14.10
CA LEU A 331 -11.69 5.49 13.74
C LEU A 331 -11.14 6.09 12.43
N ILE A 332 -9.85 5.90 12.15
CA ILE A 332 -9.25 6.26 10.86
C ILE A 332 -9.95 5.57 9.68
N LEU A 333 -10.34 4.29 9.81
CA LEU A 333 -11.11 3.59 8.77
C LEU A 333 -12.52 4.17 8.66
N LYS A 334 -13.23 4.32 9.79
CA LYS A 334 -14.60 4.86 9.82
C LYS A 334 -14.67 6.24 9.14
N LYS A 335 -13.83 7.19 9.55
CA LYS A 335 -13.77 8.55 8.98
C LYS A 335 -13.37 8.54 7.50
N CYS A 336 -12.31 7.81 7.12
CA CYS A 336 -11.85 7.81 5.73
C CYS A 336 -12.88 7.21 4.77
N VAL A 337 -13.52 6.09 5.15
CA VAL A 337 -14.55 5.44 4.32
C VAL A 337 -15.79 6.32 4.19
N GLN A 338 -16.30 6.88 5.30
CA GLN A 338 -17.46 7.77 5.28
C GLN A 338 -17.25 8.98 4.36
N GLU A 339 -16.07 9.61 4.40
CA GLU A 339 -15.77 10.77 3.56
C GLU A 339 -15.63 10.39 2.07
N ILE A 340 -15.03 9.22 1.79
CA ILE A 340 -14.88 8.67 0.43
C ILE A 340 -16.24 8.27 -0.16
N ASP A 341 -17.14 7.65 0.61
CA ASP A 341 -18.48 7.29 0.13
C ASP A 341 -19.31 8.56 -0.15
N THR A 342 -19.19 9.58 0.70
CA THR A 342 -19.90 10.85 0.56
C THR A 342 -19.44 11.67 -0.66
N ARG A 343 -18.13 11.82 -0.86
CA ARG A 343 -17.55 12.75 -1.87
C ARG A 343 -16.83 12.09 -3.04
N GLY A 344 -16.44 10.82 -2.89
CA GLY A 344 -15.66 10.07 -3.87
C GLY A 344 -16.48 9.37 -4.96
N SER A 345 -17.81 9.27 -4.80
CA SER A 345 -18.72 8.54 -5.69
C SER A 345 -18.64 8.97 -7.17
N ASN A 346 -18.37 10.24 -7.45
CA ASN A 346 -18.23 10.80 -8.80
C ASN A 346 -16.77 10.80 -9.33
N ILE A 347 -15.78 10.42 -8.52
CA ILE A 347 -14.34 10.55 -8.86
C ILE A 347 -13.83 9.24 -9.46
N LYS A 348 -13.70 9.21 -10.80
CA LYS A 348 -13.15 8.06 -11.52
C LYS A 348 -11.72 7.76 -11.08
N GLY A 349 -11.50 6.54 -10.59
CA GLY A 349 -10.15 6.05 -10.27
C GLY A 349 -9.59 6.59 -8.95
N ILE A 350 -10.42 7.02 -8.00
CA ILE A 350 -10.03 7.52 -6.67
C ILE A 350 -8.96 6.67 -5.94
N TYR A 351 -9.02 5.34 -6.03
CA TYR A 351 -8.02 4.44 -5.44
C TYR A 351 -6.78 4.21 -6.33
N ARG A 352 -6.84 4.54 -7.63
CA ARG A 352 -5.74 4.37 -8.60
C ARG A 352 -4.86 5.61 -8.73
N VAL A 353 -5.44 6.80 -8.64
CA VAL A 353 -4.72 8.08 -8.72
C VAL A 353 -4.10 8.39 -7.37
N SER A 354 -2.78 8.57 -7.32
CA SER A 354 -2.09 8.99 -6.10
C SER A 354 -2.45 10.43 -5.73
N GLY A 355 -2.76 10.66 -4.46
CA GLY A 355 -2.75 12.00 -3.86
C GLY A 355 -1.33 12.56 -3.76
N VAL A 356 -1.22 13.89 -3.70
CA VAL A 356 0.07 14.61 -3.54
C VAL A 356 0.78 14.15 -2.27
N LYS A 357 2.02 13.66 -2.39
CA LYS A 357 2.78 13.00 -1.31
C LYS A 357 2.79 13.81 0.00
N SER A 358 3.17 15.09 -0.05
CA SER A 358 3.20 15.98 1.12
C SER A 358 1.84 16.16 1.81
N ARG A 359 0.73 16.13 1.06
CA ARG A 359 -0.63 16.19 1.62
C ARG A 359 -1.04 14.89 2.28
N VAL A 360 -0.60 13.75 1.74
CA VAL A 360 -0.82 12.42 2.32
C VAL A 360 -0.04 12.33 3.64
N GLU A 361 1.23 12.71 3.66
CA GLU A 361 2.08 12.73 4.85
C GLU A 361 1.53 13.64 5.96
N LYS A 362 1.13 14.87 5.61
CA LYS A 362 0.49 15.81 6.56
C LYS A 362 -0.81 15.25 7.15
N LEU A 363 -1.61 14.53 6.34
CA LEU A 363 -2.84 13.90 6.84
C LEU A 363 -2.54 12.70 7.75
N CYS A 364 -1.54 11.87 7.44
CA CYS A 364 -1.08 10.80 8.35
C CYS A 364 -0.65 11.38 9.71
N GLN A 365 0.18 12.43 9.70
CA GLN A 365 0.61 13.12 10.93
C GLN A 365 -0.56 13.71 11.72
N SER A 366 -1.62 14.16 11.03
CA SER A 366 -2.84 14.67 11.67
C SER A 366 -3.57 13.54 12.42
N PHE A 367 -3.71 12.35 11.79
CA PHE A 367 -4.29 11.17 12.46
C PHE A 367 -3.45 10.67 13.64
N GLU A 368 -2.11 10.72 13.53
CA GLU A 368 -1.19 10.39 14.63
C GLU A 368 -1.22 11.39 15.79
N SER A 369 -1.61 12.64 15.51
CA SER A 369 -1.68 13.71 16.52
C SER A 369 -3.02 13.75 17.26
N GLY A 370 -4.09 13.22 16.66
CA GLY A 370 -5.39 13.02 17.33
C GLY A 370 -6.50 12.62 16.37
N GLN A 371 -6.82 11.32 16.30
CA GLN A 371 -7.79 10.75 15.34
C GLN A 371 -9.19 11.42 15.42
N ASP A 372 -9.65 11.76 16.62
CA ASP A 372 -10.97 12.36 16.85
C ASP A 372 -11.11 13.77 16.27
N LEU A 373 -10.02 14.54 16.23
CA LEU A 373 -10.00 15.96 15.84
C LEU A 373 -9.68 16.18 14.35
N VAL A 374 -9.33 15.13 13.60
CA VAL A 374 -9.08 15.27 12.14
C VAL A 374 -10.40 15.56 11.41
N ASP A 375 -10.48 16.76 10.81
CA ASP A 375 -11.45 17.12 9.78
C ASP A 375 -10.95 16.73 8.39
N LEU A 376 -11.83 16.13 7.59
CA LEU A 376 -11.56 15.67 6.23
C LEU A 376 -12.28 16.49 5.15
N SER A 377 -13.18 17.41 5.54
CA SER A 377 -14.07 18.18 4.65
C SER A 377 -13.30 18.93 3.55
N SER A 378 -12.18 19.55 3.91
CA SER A 378 -11.29 20.31 3.02
C SER A 378 -10.26 19.44 2.27
N THR A 379 -10.14 18.16 2.60
CA THR A 379 -9.15 17.26 2.00
C THR A 379 -9.71 16.57 0.76
N PRO A 380 -9.00 16.53 -0.38
CA PRO A 380 -9.41 15.81 -1.58
C PRO A 380 -9.56 14.30 -1.36
N PRO A 381 -10.63 13.65 -1.85
CA PRO A 381 -10.88 12.23 -1.61
C PRO A 381 -9.78 11.27 -2.10
N ASN A 382 -8.98 11.64 -3.11
CA ASN A 382 -7.81 10.85 -3.54
C ASN A 382 -6.64 10.88 -2.54
N VAL A 383 -6.50 11.96 -1.75
CA VAL A 383 -5.53 12.02 -0.64
C VAL A 383 -6.01 11.12 0.51
N ILE A 384 -7.30 11.19 0.86
CA ILE A 384 -7.93 10.33 1.88
C ILE A 384 -7.81 8.86 1.50
N ALA A 385 -8.13 8.50 0.24
CA ALA A 385 -7.97 7.15 -0.27
C ALA A 385 -6.51 6.66 -0.28
N ASN A 386 -5.54 7.57 -0.44
CA ASN A 386 -4.11 7.22 -0.28
C ASN A 386 -3.75 6.92 1.18
N VAL A 387 -4.21 7.73 2.13
CA VAL A 387 -3.99 7.49 3.57
C VAL A 387 -4.64 6.17 4.02
N LEU A 388 -5.88 5.92 3.59
CA LEU A 388 -6.59 4.65 3.85
C LEU A 388 -5.80 3.43 3.32
N LYS A 389 -5.27 3.50 2.09
CA LYS A 389 -4.41 2.44 1.52
C LYS A 389 -3.11 2.25 2.30
N LEU A 390 -2.48 3.34 2.77
CA LEU A 390 -1.23 3.26 3.54
C LEU A 390 -1.47 2.57 4.89
N TYR A 391 -2.53 2.96 5.61
CA TYR A 391 -2.95 2.35 6.87
C TYR A 391 -3.16 0.84 6.70
N LEU A 392 -4.04 0.44 5.75
CA LEU A 392 -4.32 -0.97 5.48
C LEU A 392 -3.07 -1.77 5.09
N ARG A 393 -2.15 -1.17 4.31
CA ARG A 393 -0.90 -1.86 3.92
C ARG A 393 0.01 -2.13 5.12
N GLN A 394 0.14 -1.19 6.06
CA GLN A 394 1.01 -1.35 7.23
C GLN A 394 0.40 -2.27 8.28
N VAL A 395 -0.94 -2.29 8.38
CA VAL A 395 -1.70 -3.23 9.22
C VAL A 395 -1.56 -4.68 8.75
N CYS A 396 -1.33 -4.94 7.45
CA CYS A 396 -1.13 -6.30 6.93
C CYS A 396 0.31 -6.83 7.04
N VAL A 397 1.25 -6.06 7.62
CA VAL A 397 2.69 -6.41 7.70
C VAL A 397 3.12 -6.77 9.13
N HIS A 398 2.23 -6.56 10.12
CA HIS A 398 2.41 -6.90 11.53
C HIS A 398 1.22 -7.73 12.02
#